data_AF-A0A521QRL7-F1
#
_entry.id   AF-A0A521QRL7-F1
#
_cell.length_a   1.000
_cell.length_b   1.000
_cell.length_c   1.000
_cell.angle_alpha   90.00
_cell.angle_beta   90.00
_cell.angle_gamma   90.00
#
_symmetry.space_group_name_H-M   'P 1'
#
loop_
_entity.id
_entity.type
_entity.pdbx_description
1 polymer ?
#
loop_
_entity_poly.entity_id
_entity_poly.type
_entity_poly.pdbx_seq_one_letter_code
_entity_poly.pdbx_strand_id
1 'polypeptide(L)'
;MTAGDLSAATIVSLTPSGLQGYFLRTDAQERPRLRLTGMIEAGDAEKLRDLLVKLQASSPAKPGMPLATIELSSLGGTLSEGVRIGELLRSFRVVAVVRKQDVCLSACALALLGGNTVRAAAAYPADCNVEIGSKIAFHNFFLDHSALRGVTADDPVASRLQGFADARGGAAMLIRYAADIGLPPAFVANLMARPVEEFQYVETIGEFLALNLCPVGLERPALPMSHQAVNVCNNSLAMPAPLSAFIVGPITAPEVRRYMLERVQDGMNAAKTKGRLADQLASWSVMRTKEEVDKLYEDLRAAGVALPELVGPTFEVSLNQAGRVRAACYVSLSATDPDRYEVVLQGERGLAEAVRKPPANARRMFLFDRLAVANQRPSSDLRDVILQDKAGDRQGAPLSSGVVPGRADAGD
;
A
#
# COMPACT_ATOMS: atom_id res chain seq x y z
N MET A 1 -11.87 21.20 14.51
CA MET A 1 -12.38 21.49 13.16
C MET A 1 -13.88 21.61 13.31
N THR A 2 -14.41 22.83 13.23
CA THR A 2 -15.84 23.11 13.25
C THR A 2 -16.52 22.30 12.15
N ALA A 3 -17.73 21.81 12.40
CA ALA A 3 -18.59 21.18 11.41
C ALA A 3 -18.93 22.20 10.30
N GLY A 4 -18.00 22.40 9.37
CA GLY A 4 -18.22 23.14 8.14
C GLY A 4 -19.15 22.32 7.25
N ASP A 5 -20.13 23.00 6.69
CA ASP A 5 -21.11 22.46 5.73
C ASP A 5 -20.49 21.42 4.80
N LEU A 6 -20.96 20.18 4.90
CA LEU A 6 -20.58 19.08 4.02
C LEU A 6 -21.06 19.43 2.60
N SER A 7 -20.19 20.08 1.82
CA SER A 7 -20.47 20.50 0.45
C SER A 7 -20.04 19.42 -0.57
N ALA A 8 -20.71 19.42 -1.72
CA ALA A 8 -20.40 18.58 -2.88
C ALA A 8 -18.93 18.67 -3.30
N ALA A 9 -18.41 17.64 -3.97
CA ALA A 9 -17.01 17.62 -4.32
C ALA A 9 -16.66 18.79 -5.26
N THR A 10 -15.59 19.49 -4.89
CA THR A 10 -15.00 20.56 -5.69
C THR A 10 -13.70 20.04 -6.29
N ILE A 11 -13.57 20.17 -7.62
CA ILE A 11 -12.35 19.84 -8.35
C ILE A 11 -11.74 21.14 -8.85
N VAL A 12 -10.57 21.49 -8.33
CA VAL A 12 -9.85 22.73 -8.69
C VAL A 12 -8.53 22.38 -9.36
N SER A 13 -8.20 23.10 -10.45
CA SER A 13 -6.84 23.08 -11.00
C SER A 13 -5.94 23.99 -10.17
N LEU A 14 -4.86 23.44 -9.63
CA LEU A 14 -3.89 24.19 -8.85
C LEU A 14 -2.93 24.90 -9.81
N THR A 15 -2.88 26.23 -9.75
CA THR A 15 -1.80 26.99 -10.39
C THR A 15 -0.53 26.87 -9.55
N PRO A 16 0.65 26.82 -10.17
CA PRO A 16 1.89 26.82 -9.42
C PRO A 16 2.05 28.14 -8.66
N SER A 17 2.24 28.02 -7.34
CA SER A 17 2.44 29.17 -6.46
C SER A 17 3.74 29.86 -6.83
N GLY A 18 3.64 31.06 -7.41
CA GLY A 18 4.79 31.87 -7.78
C GLY A 18 5.55 32.36 -6.55
N LEU A 19 6.71 31.77 -6.29
CA LEU A 19 7.81 32.44 -5.58
C LEU A 19 8.83 32.85 -6.64
N GLN A 20 8.86 34.15 -6.98
CA GLN A 20 9.96 34.77 -7.70
C GLN A 20 11.21 34.72 -6.83
N GLY A 21 12.06 33.72 -7.06
CA GLY A 21 13.43 33.65 -6.57
C GLY A 21 14.31 33.19 -7.72
N TYR A 22 15.25 34.04 -8.13
CA TYR A 22 16.21 33.79 -9.20
C TYR A 22 16.99 32.50 -8.96
N PHE A 23 16.61 31.40 -9.61
CA PHE A 23 17.47 30.24 -9.85
C PHE A 23 17.11 29.62 -11.21
N LEU A 24 18.15 29.13 -11.89
CA LEU A 24 18.19 28.57 -13.23
C LEU A 24 16.95 27.70 -13.53
N ARG A 25 16.18 28.08 -14.56
CA ARG A 25 15.17 27.24 -15.19
C ARG A 25 15.85 25.98 -15.74
N THR A 26 15.80 24.89 -14.99
CA THR A 26 15.74 23.56 -15.59
C THR A 26 14.30 23.37 -16.06
N ASP A 27 14.10 22.97 -17.32
CA ASP A 27 12.81 22.70 -17.95
C ASP A 27 12.09 21.48 -17.33
N ALA A 28 11.83 21.50 -16.03
CA ALA A 28 10.84 20.64 -15.40
C ALA A 28 9.46 21.22 -15.71
N GLN A 29 8.92 20.88 -16.90
CA GLN A 29 7.56 21.25 -17.28
C GLN A 29 6.60 20.80 -16.18
N GLU A 30 6.03 21.77 -15.48
CA GLU A 30 5.24 21.55 -14.27
C GLU A 30 3.98 20.77 -14.64
N ARG A 31 3.80 19.60 -14.04
CA ARG A 31 2.69 18.70 -14.36
C ARG A 31 1.37 19.32 -13.87
N PRO A 32 0.27 19.21 -14.63
CA PRO A 32 -1.03 19.65 -14.15
C PRO A 32 -1.39 19.00 -12.82
N ARG A 33 -1.82 19.81 -11.85
CA ARG A 33 -2.25 19.36 -10.52
C ARG A 33 -3.71 19.68 -10.33
N LEU A 34 -4.49 18.66 -9.98
CA LEU A 34 -5.90 18.76 -9.61
C LEU A 34 -6.02 18.51 -8.10
N ARG A 35 -7.07 19.06 -7.48
CA ARG A 35 -7.44 18.72 -6.11
C ARG A 35 -8.92 18.44 -6.04
N LEU A 36 -9.28 17.29 -5.46
CA LEU A 36 -10.65 16.84 -5.18
C LEU A 36 -10.89 16.87 -3.68
N THR A 37 -11.83 17.71 -3.26
CA THR A 37 -12.26 17.85 -1.86
C THR A 37 -13.77 17.82 -1.75
N GLY A 38 -14.33 17.45 -0.60
CA GLY A 38 -15.79 17.41 -0.38
C GLY A 38 -16.39 16.02 -0.60
N MET A 39 -17.72 15.89 -0.47
CA MET A 39 -18.42 14.61 -0.65
C MET A 39 -18.49 14.22 -2.13
N ILE A 40 -18.17 12.97 -2.46
CA ILE A 40 -18.25 12.43 -3.82
C ILE A 40 -19.71 12.10 -4.14
N GLU A 41 -20.30 12.86 -5.05
CA GLU A 41 -21.72 12.78 -5.39
C GLU A 41 -21.94 12.50 -6.88
N ALA A 42 -23.18 12.18 -7.23
CA ALA A 42 -23.58 11.88 -8.61
C ALA A 42 -23.20 13.03 -9.57
N GLY A 43 -22.39 12.70 -10.58
CA GLY A 43 -21.97 13.64 -11.63
C GLY A 43 -20.55 14.18 -11.44
N ASP A 44 -19.91 13.94 -10.29
CA ASP A 44 -18.52 14.35 -10.07
C ASP A 44 -17.54 13.60 -10.98
N ALA A 45 -17.83 12.34 -11.32
CA ALA A 45 -17.04 11.60 -12.30
C ALA A 45 -17.09 12.26 -13.69
N GLU A 46 -18.24 12.76 -14.13
CA GLU A 46 -18.35 13.44 -15.44
C GLU A 46 -17.68 14.80 -15.43
N LYS A 47 -17.78 15.57 -14.33
CA LYS A 47 -17.02 16.82 -14.17
C LYS A 47 -15.51 16.57 -14.29
N LEU A 48 -15.01 15.50 -13.64
CA LEU A 48 -13.61 15.11 -13.74
C LEU A 48 -13.25 14.70 -15.16
N ARG A 49 -14.08 13.89 -15.83
CA ARG A 49 -13.87 13.47 -17.22
C ARG A 49 -13.70 14.66 -18.15
N ASP A 50 -14.59 15.65 -18.05
CA ASP A 50 -14.54 16.86 -18.88
C ASP A 50 -13.25 17.65 -18.68
N LEU A 51 -12.77 17.75 -17.43
CA LEU A 51 -11.49 18.38 -17.11
C LEU A 51 -10.31 17.59 -17.71
N LEU A 52 -10.31 16.27 -17.58
CA LEU A 52 -9.24 15.41 -18.10
C LEU A 52 -9.18 15.40 -19.63
N VAL A 53 -10.32 15.43 -20.31
CA VAL A 53 -10.39 15.57 -21.78
C VAL A 53 -9.77 16.91 -22.23
N LYS A 54 -10.10 18.02 -21.54
CA LYS A 54 -9.51 19.34 -21.82
C LYS A 54 -8.00 19.36 -21.57
N LEU A 55 -7.54 18.72 -20.49
CA LEU A 55 -6.11 18.58 -20.18
C LEU A 55 -5.38 17.74 -21.23
N GLN A 56 -5.96 16.63 -21.67
CA GLN A 56 -5.39 15.78 -22.71
C GLN A 56 -5.27 16.50 -24.06
N ALA A 57 -6.26 17.33 -24.41
CA ALA A 57 -6.23 18.14 -25.62
C ALA A 57 -5.15 19.24 -25.59
N SER A 58 -4.82 19.75 -24.40
CA SER A 58 -3.84 20.83 -24.21
C SER A 58 -2.43 20.35 -23.86
N SER A 59 -2.27 19.08 -23.47
CA SER A 59 -1.00 18.50 -23.01
C SER A 59 -0.61 17.29 -23.87
N PRO A 60 0.43 17.37 -24.71
CA PRO A 60 0.84 16.25 -25.53
C PRO A 60 1.25 15.05 -24.66
N ALA A 61 0.67 13.89 -24.97
CA ALA A 61 0.95 12.65 -24.26
C ALA A 61 2.42 12.26 -24.42
N LYS A 62 3.17 12.26 -23.31
CA LYS A 62 4.52 11.71 -23.28
C LYS A 62 4.46 10.23 -22.88
N PRO A 63 5.13 9.31 -23.61
CA PRO A 63 5.25 7.91 -23.21
C PRO A 63 5.81 7.79 -21.79
N GLY A 64 5.20 6.92 -20.98
CA GLY A 64 5.66 6.66 -19.61
C GLY A 64 5.38 7.75 -18.57
N MET A 65 4.87 8.92 -18.97
CA MET A 65 4.52 10.02 -18.06
C MET A 65 3.01 10.07 -17.79
N PRO A 66 2.58 10.41 -16.56
CA PRO A 66 1.18 10.63 -16.26
C PRO A 66 0.66 11.93 -16.91
N LEU A 67 -0.65 11.99 -17.16
CA LEU A 67 -1.31 13.20 -17.69
C LEU A 67 -1.33 14.32 -16.64
N ALA A 68 -1.63 13.97 -15.40
CA ALA A 68 -1.79 14.89 -14.28
C ALA A 68 -1.56 14.16 -12.95
N THR A 69 -1.49 14.93 -11.88
CA THR A 69 -1.59 14.45 -10.50
C THR A 69 -2.87 15.00 -9.88
N ILE A 70 -3.64 14.17 -9.16
CA ILE A 70 -4.83 14.60 -8.41
C ILE A 70 -4.61 14.39 -6.91
N GLU A 71 -4.84 15.43 -6.12
CA GLU A 71 -4.82 15.36 -4.66
C GLU A 71 -6.21 15.04 -4.15
N LEU A 72 -6.34 14.00 -3.33
CA LEU A 72 -7.60 13.51 -2.82
C LEU A 72 -7.74 13.81 -1.33
N SER A 73 -8.80 14.53 -0.95
CA SER A 73 -9.15 14.81 0.44
C SER A 73 -10.68 14.82 0.61
N SER A 74 -11.27 13.65 0.79
CA SER A 74 -12.72 13.45 0.91
C SER A 74 -13.07 12.37 1.94
N LEU A 75 -14.20 12.54 2.63
CA LEU A 75 -14.79 11.52 3.50
C LEU A 75 -15.48 10.40 2.72
N GLY A 76 -15.53 10.48 1.39
CA GLY A 76 -16.18 9.52 0.51
C GLY A 76 -17.50 10.04 -0.03
N GLY A 77 -18.46 9.13 -0.23
CA GLY A 77 -19.74 9.42 -0.86
C GLY A 77 -20.26 8.22 -1.65
N THR A 78 -20.82 8.45 -2.82
CA THR A 78 -21.46 7.42 -3.62
C THR A 78 -20.44 6.39 -4.15
N LEU A 79 -20.68 5.10 -3.89
CA LEU A 79 -19.82 3.98 -4.34
C LEU A 79 -19.55 4.04 -5.85
N SER A 80 -20.61 4.16 -6.66
CA SER A 80 -20.51 4.14 -8.12
C SER A 80 -19.67 5.31 -8.64
N GLU A 81 -19.78 6.49 -8.05
CA GLU A 81 -18.97 7.65 -8.43
C GLU A 81 -17.50 7.49 -8.02
N GLY A 82 -17.22 6.96 -6.84
CA GLY A 82 -15.84 6.63 -6.43
C GLY A 82 -15.16 5.63 -7.38
N VAL A 83 -15.89 4.58 -7.80
CA VAL A 83 -15.40 3.60 -8.79
C VAL A 83 -15.16 4.27 -10.15
N ARG A 84 -16.13 5.05 -10.65
CA ARG A 84 -16.00 5.75 -11.95
C ARG A 84 -14.83 6.74 -11.95
N ILE A 85 -14.64 7.49 -10.85
CA ILE A 85 -13.46 8.36 -10.69
C ILE A 85 -12.19 7.52 -10.78
N GLY A 86 -12.09 6.41 -10.04
CA GLY A 86 -10.93 5.52 -10.12
C GLY A 86 -10.63 5.00 -11.53
N GLU A 87 -11.65 4.59 -12.28
CA GLU A 87 -11.53 4.16 -13.68
C GLU A 87 -11.05 5.30 -14.60
N LEU A 88 -11.53 6.52 -14.38
CA LEU A 88 -11.07 7.72 -15.11
C LEU A 88 -9.60 8.02 -14.81
N LEU A 89 -9.20 7.99 -13.54
CA LEU A 89 -7.81 8.23 -13.16
C LEU A 89 -6.88 7.21 -13.83
N ARG A 90 -7.27 5.94 -13.86
CA ARG A 90 -6.52 4.90 -14.57
C ARG A 90 -6.46 5.14 -16.07
N SER A 91 -7.61 5.34 -16.73
CA SER A 91 -7.69 5.46 -18.19
C SER A 91 -6.95 6.69 -18.74
N PHE A 92 -6.97 7.80 -17.99
CA PHE A 92 -6.25 9.02 -18.34
C PHE A 92 -4.80 9.05 -17.82
N ARG A 93 -4.32 7.99 -17.14
CA ARG A 93 -2.98 7.92 -16.51
C ARG A 93 -2.74 9.09 -15.53
N VAL A 94 -3.70 9.35 -14.66
CA VAL A 94 -3.62 10.35 -13.58
C VAL A 94 -3.13 9.66 -12.32
N VAL A 95 -2.10 10.23 -11.68
CA VAL A 95 -1.61 9.74 -10.39
C VAL A 95 -2.45 10.36 -9.28
N ALA A 96 -3.10 9.54 -8.47
CA ALA A 96 -3.78 10.00 -7.26
C ALA A 96 -2.78 10.13 -6.12
N VAL A 97 -2.89 11.19 -5.31
CA VAL A 97 -2.06 11.43 -4.13
C VAL A 97 -2.93 11.81 -2.94
N VAL A 98 -2.62 11.29 -1.76
CA VAL A 98 -3.17 11.80 -0.49
C VAL A 98 -2.05 12.46 0.29
N ARG A 99 -2.19 13.76 0.55
CA ARG A 99 -1.19 14.56 1.27
C ARG A 99 -1.22 14.28 2.77
N LYS A 100 -0.15 14.63 3.46
CA LYS A 100 -0.09 14.60 4.92
C LYS A 100 -1.25 15.42 5.48
N GLN A 101 -1.92 14.91 6.51
CA GLN A 101 -3.13 15.47 7.12
C GLN A 101 -4.42 15.43 6.28
N ASP A 102 -4.34 15.18 4.97
CA ASP A 102 -5.54 14.93 4.17
C ASP A 102 -6.17 13.58 4.55
N VAL A 103 -7.47 13.48 4.28
CA VAL A 103 -8.30 12.33 4.64
C VAL A 103 -8.98 11.82 3.38
N CYS A 104 -8.86 10.53 3.08
CA CYS A 104 -9.48 9.89 1.92
C CYS A 104 -10.14 8.58 2.34
N LEU A 105 -11.44 8.63 2.62
CA LEU A 105 -12.21 7.50 3.14
C LEU A 105 -13.20 6.97 2.09
N SER A 106 -13.62 5.71 2.24
CA SER A 106 -14.73 5.12 1.49
C SER A 106 -14.55 5.25 -0.03
N ALA A 107 -15.52 5.86 -0.74
CA ALA A 107 -15.47 6.12 -2.18
C ALA A 107 -14.19 6.88 -2.62
N CYS A 108 -13.64 7.76 -1.78
CA CYS A 108 -12.37 8.43 -2.06
C CYS A 108 -11.22 7.43 -2.11
N ALA A 109 -11.17 6.52 -1.14
CA ALA A 109 -10.11 5.51 -1.07
C ALA A 109 -10.19 4.54 -2.27
N LEU A 110 -11.39 4.25 -2.79
CA LEU A 110 -11.54 3.50 -4.04
C LEU A 110 -11.02 4.26 -5.26
N ALA A 111 -11.31 5.57 -5.36
CA ALA A 111 -10.75 6.43 -6.39
C ALA A 111 -9.22 6.47 -6.34
N LEU A 112 -8.64 6.58 -5.14
CA LEU A 112 -7.19 6.52 -4.92
C LEU A 112 -6.58 5.26 -5.54
N LEU A 113 -7.16 4.07 -5.29
CA LEU A 113 -6.65 2.81 -5.84
C LEU A 113 -6.59 2.81 -7.38
N GLY A 114 -7.56 3.43 -8.04
CA GLY A 114 -7.59 3.54 -9.51
C GLY A 114 -6.45 4.41 -10.07
N GLY A 115 -6.12 5.50 -9.38
CA GLY A 115 -5.01 6.40 -9.75
C GLY A 115 -3.61 5.84 -9.49
N ASN A 116 -3.49 4.64 -8.90
CA ASN A 116 -2.18 4.04 -8.57
C ASN A 116 -1.73 2.99 -9.57
N THR A 117 -2.60 2.59 -10.50
CA THR A 117 -2.35 1.48 -11.44
C THR A 117 -1.90 1.97 -12.82
N VAL A 118 -0.90 2.86 -12.85
CA VAL A 118 -0.24 3.18 -14.13
C VAL A 118 0.79 2.08 -14.41
N ARG A 119 0.37 0.93 -14.99
CA ARG A 119 1.14 -0.01 -15.86
C ARG A 119 0.52 -1.41 -15.92
N ALA A 120 0.96 -2.20 -16.91
CA ALA A 120 0.52 -3.58 -17.14
C ALA A 120 0.89 -4.51 -15.97
N ALA A 121 -0.06 -5.34 -15.56
CA ALA A 121 -0.04 -6.16 -14.33
C ALA A 121 0.10 -5.34 -13.04
N ALA A 122 -0.22 -5.94 -11.89
CA ALA A 122 -0.22 -5.33 -10.55
C ALA A 122 1.15 -4.78 -10.14
N ALA A 123 1.52 -3.64 -10.73
CA ALA A 123 2.75 -2.91 -10.52
C ALA A 123 2.44 -1.61 -9.78
N TYR A 124 3.35 -1.20 -8.91
CA TYR A 124 3.22 0.03 -8.15
C TYR A 124 3.38 1.25 -9.06
N PRO A 125 2.77 2.39 -8.70
CA PRO A 125 2.92 3.62 -9.46
C PRO A 125 4.41 4.01 -9.54
N ALA A 126 4.83 4.72 -10.59
CA ALA A 126 6.22 5.18 -10.70
C ALA A 126 6.55 6.25 -9.63
N ASP A 127 5.55 7.02 -9.22
CA ASP A 127 5.64 8.05 -8.19
C ASP A 127 4.89 7.55 -6.94
N CYS A 128 5.44 7.82 -5.75
CA CYS A 128 4.75 7.49 -4.50
C CYS A 128 3.59 8.44 -4.23
N ASN A 129 2.56 7.94 -3.55
CA ASN A 129 1.21 8.49 -3.67
C ASN A 129 0.49 8.69 -2.33
N VAL A 130 1.09 8.29 -1.21
CA VAL A 130 0.48 8.45 0.10
C VAL A 130 1.49 9.05 1.06
N GLU A 131 1.34 10.32 1.43
CA GLU A 131 2.21 10.91 2.43
C GLU A 131 1.92 10.35 3.83
N ILE A 132 2.97 9.98 4.56
CA ILE A 132 2.85 9.56 5.96
C ILE A 132 2.22 10.69 6.79
N GLY A 133 1.21 10.35 7.57
CA GLY A 133 0.35 11.27 8.32
C GLY A 133 -0.97 11.61 7.61
N SER A 134 -1.23 11.06 6.43
CA SER A 134 -2.56 11.06 5.79
C SER A 134 -3.49 10.01 6.42
N LYS A 135 -4.80 10.06 6.14
CA LYS A 135 -5.74 9.00 6.56
C LYS A 135 -6.40 8.36 5.36
N ILE A 136 -6.20 7.07 5.19
CA ILE A 136 -6.88 6.28 4.17
C ILE A 136 -7.64 5.18 4.87
N ALA A 137 -8.91 5.02 4.56
CA ALA A 137 -9.69 3.93 5.09
C ALA A 137 -10.81 3.48 4.17
N PHE A 138 -11.10 2.19 4.25
CA PHE A 138 -12.17 1.52 3.53
C PHE A 138 -13.21 1.04 4.54
N HIS A 139 -14.48 1.04 4.17
CA HIS A 139 -15.55 0.44 4.96
C HIS A 139 -16.59 -0.17 4.01
N ASN A 140 -17.48 -0.97 4.55
CA ASN A 140 -18.53 -1.58 3.75
C ASN A 140 -19.54 -0.53 3.26
N PHE A 141 -20.19 -0.82 2.13
CA PHE A 141 -21.17 0.09 1.53
C PHE A 141 -22.56 -0.24 2.05
N PHE A 142 -23.38 0.80 2.23
CA PHE A 142 -24.76 0.66 2.63
C PHE A 142 -25.69 1.29 1.60
N LEU A 143 -26.93 0.82 1.59
CA LEU A 143 -27.98 1.43 0.77
C LEU A 143 -28.51 2.66 1.49
N ASP A 144 -28.56 3.77 0.78
CA ASP A 144 -29.20 4.96 1.31
C ASP A 144 -30.72 4.70 1.45
N HIS A 145 -31.16 4.54 2.69
CA HIS A 145 -32.55 4.30 3.02
C HIS A 145 -33.47 5.46 2.59
N SER A 146 -32.95 6.68 2.47
CA SER A 146 -33.74 7.84 2.03
C SER A 146 -34.10 7.75 0.55
N ALA A 147 -33.18 7.25 -0.29
CA ALA A 147 -33.40 7.01 -1.71
C ALA A 147 -34.43 5.89 -1.96
N LEU A 148 -34.45 4.86 -1.10
CA LEU A 148 -35.41 3.75 -1.21
C LEU A 148 -36.82 4.13 -0.71
N ARG A 149 -36.94 4.98 0.32
CA ARG A 149 -38.25 5.39 0.85
C ARG A 149 -39.15 6.04 -0.18
N GLY A 150 -38.60 6.81 -1.12
CA GLY A 150 -39.38 7.47 -2.16
C GLY A 150 -39.97 6.52 -3.22
N VAL A 151 -39.34 5.35 -3.42
CA VAL A 151 -39.73 4.40 -4.48
C VAL A 151 -40.60 3.27 -3.93
N THR A 152 -40.48 2.95 -2.64
CA THR A 152 -41.05 1.72 -2.06
C THR A 152 -41.86 1.96 -0.78
N ALA A 153 -42.31 3.20 -0.53
CA ALA A 153 -43.08 3.54 0.68
C ALA A 153 -44.30 2.64 0.89
N ASP A 154 -44.94 2.22 -0.21
CA ASP A 154 -46.21 1.49 -0.20
C ASP A 154 -46.06 -0.03 -0.40
N ASP A 155 -44.86 -0.54 -0.72
CA ASP A 155 -44.60 -1.98 -0.95
C ASP A 155 -43.30 -2.46 -0.28
N PRO A 156 -43.40 -3.04 0.93
CA PRO A 156 -42.26 -3.61 1.65
C PRO A 156 -41.58 -4.79 0.95
N VAL A 157 -42.28 -5.51 0.05
CA VAL A 157 -41.68 -6.64 -0.68
C VAL A 157 -40.85 -6.11 -1.83
N ALA A 158 -41.39 -5.17 -2.62
CA ALA A 158 -40.64 -4.48 -3.66
C ALA A 158 -39.40 -3.78 -3.08
N SER A 159 -39.52 -3.15 -1.91
CA SER A 159 -38.40 -2.52 -1.19
C SER A 159 -37.26 -3.49 -0.91
N ARG A 160 -37.57 -4.68 -0.40
CA ARG A 160 -36.57 -5.71 -0.08
C ARG A 160 -35.93 -6.29 -1.34
N LEU A 161 -36.72 -6.53 -2.38
CA LEU A 161 -36.22 -7.02 -3.67
C LEU A 161 -35.28 -6.01 -4.33
N GLN A 162 -35.64 -4.72 -4.32
CA GLN A 162 -34.82 -3.64 -4.83
C GLN A 162 -33.52 -3.51 -4.03
N GLY A 163 -33.60 -3.47 -2.70
CA GLY A 163 -32.39 -3.41 -1.86
C GLY A 163 -31.47 -4.61 -2.07
N PHE A 164 -32.02 -5.82 -2.24
CA PHE A 164 -31.21 -7.00 -2.57
C PHE A 164 -30.56 -6.88 -3.96
N ALA A 165 -31.28 -6.37 -4.95
CA ALA A 165 -30.75 -6.16 -6.30
C ALA A 165 -29.63 -5.10 -6.29
N ASP A 166 -29.81 -3.99 -5.58
CA ASP A 166 -28.81 -2.91 -5.48
C ASP A 166 -27.57 -3.37 -4.71
N ALA A 167 -27.74 -4.11 -3.60
CA ALA A 167 -26.62 -4.68 -2.86
C ALA A 167 -25.81 -5.65 -3.72
N ARG A 168 -26.48 -6.51 -4.49
CA ARG A 168 -25.82 -7.42 -5.46
C ARG A 168 -25.12 -6.65 -6.57
N GLY A 169 -25.74 -5.60 -7.10
CA GLY A 169 -25.16 -4.74 -8.13
C GLY A 169 -23.90 -4.03 -7.63
N GLY A 170 -23.96 -3.42 -6.45
CA GLY A 170 -22.81 -2.76 -5.80
C GLY A 170 -21.68 -3.73 -5.49
N ALA A 171 -21.99 -4.92 -4.97
CA ALA A 171 -21.01 -5.98 -4.74
C ALA A 171 -20.34 -6.44 -6.05
N ALA A 172 -21.12 -6.70 -7.10
CA ALA A 172 -20.59 -7.09 -8.40
C ALA A 172 -19.70 -6.01 -9.02
N MET A 173 -20.10 -4.74 -8.90
CA MET A 173 -19.30 -3.59 -9.33
C MET A 173 -17.96 -3.54 -8.60
N LEU A 174 -17.95 -3.68 -7.27
CA LEU A 174 -16.73 -3.67 -6.47
C LEU A 174 -15.80 -4.85 -6.82
N ILE A 175 -16.35 -6.06 -6.96
CA ILE A 175 -15.57 -7.25 -7.34
C ILE A 175 -14.93 -7.06 -8.70
N ARG A 176 -15.69 -6.54 -9.68
CA ARG A 176 -15.18 -6.27 -11.02
C ARG A 176 -14.08 -5.20 -10.98
N TYR A 177 -14.34 -4.07 -10.33
CA TYR A 177 -13.35 -3.01 -10.19
C TYR A 177 -12.07 -3.53 -9.56
N ALA A 178 -12.17 -4.25 -8.44
CA ALA A 178 -11.05 -4.86 -7.74
C ALA A 178 -10.25 -5.83 -8.64
N ALA A 179 -10.92 -6.68 -9.42
CA ALA A 179 -10.28 -7.55 -10.39
C ALA A 179 -9.54 -6.76 -11.48
N ASP A 180 -10.17 -5.71 -12.02
CA ASP A 180 -9.63 -4.88 -13.09
C ASP A 180 -8.37 -4.11 -12.67
N ILE A 181 -8.27 -3.73 -11.39
CA ILE A 181 -7.08 -3.06 -10.80
C ILE A 181 -6.15 -4.00 -10.01
N GLY A 182 -6.41 -5.32 -10.05
CA GLY A 182 -5.52 -6.34 -9.47
C GLY A 182 -5.47 -6.36 -7.94
N LEU A 183 -6.55 -5.96 -7.27
CA LEU A 183 -6.65 -6.07 -5.81
C LEU A 183 -6.80 -7.54 -5.37
N PRO A 184 -6.25 -7.91 -4.19
CA PRO A 184 -6.42 -9.25 -3.67
C PRO A 184 -7.90 -9.58 -3.40
N PRO A 185 -8.41 -10.76 -3.77
CA PRO A 185 -9.79 -11.17 -3.45
C PRO A 185 -10.11 -11.12 -1.95
N ALA A 186 -9.11 -11.42 -1.10
CA ALA A 186 -9.25 -11.33 0.35
C ALA A 186 -9.52 -9.90 0.84
N PHE A 187 -8.99 -8.87 0.17
CA PHE A 187 -9.30 -7.48 0.50
C PHE A 187 -10.80 -7.18 0.26
N VAL A 188 -11.33 -7.57 -0.90
CA VAL A 188 -12.74 -7.38 -1.24
C VAL A 188 -13.65 -8.13 -0.27
N ALA A 189 -13.32 -9.40 0.03
CA ALA A 189 -14.07 -10.20 0.98
C ALA A 189 -14.10 -9.57 2.39
N ASN A 190 -12.94 -9.11 2.88
CA ASN A 190 -12.83 -8.45 4.18
C ASN A 190 -13.60 -7.12 4.21
N LEU A 191 -13.58 -6.37 3.11
CA LEU A 191 -14.32 -5.11 2.99
C LEU A 191 -15.84 -5.35 3.05
N MET A 192 -16.33 -6.37 2.33
CA MET A 192 -17.76 -6.73 2.30
C MET A 192 -18.26 -7.38 3.59
N ALA A 193 -17.39 -8.08 4.32
CA ALA A 193 -17.75 -8.74 5.57
C ALA A 193 -17.76 -7.80 6.78
N ARG A 194 -17.18 -6.60 6.65
CA ARG A 194 -17.06 -5.62 7.73
C ARG A 194 -18.40 -4.91 8.00
N PRO A 195 -18.74 -4.58 9.26
CA PRO A 195 -19.85 -3.67 9.56
C PRO A 195 -19.70 -2.32 8.84
N VAL A 196 -20.82 -1.68 8.47
CA VAL A 196 -20.79 -0.44 7.69
C VAL A 196 -20.25 0.76 8.48
N GLU A 197 -20.27 0.67 9.81
CA GLU A 197 -19.75 1.67 10.74
C GLU A 197 -18.23 1.52 11.01
N GLU A 198 -17.65 0.38 10.63
CA GLU A 198 -16.25 0.08 10.88
C GLU A 198 -15.37 0.38 9.68
N PHE A 199 -14.26 1.05 9.94
CA PHE A 199 -13.25 1.36 8.94
C PHE A 199 -12.03 0.44 9.08
N GLN A 200 -11.57 -0.09 7.96
CA GLN A 200 -10.23 -0.62 7.79
C GLN A 200 -9.31 0.49 7.30
N TYR A 201 -8.45 0.98 8.19
CA TYR A 201 -7.44 1.96 7.86
C TYR A 201 -6.23 1.31 7.17
N VAL A 202 -5.50 2.07 6.37
CA VAL A 202 -4.19 1.66 5.82
C VAL A 202 -3.11 2.23 6.72
N GLU A 203 -2.59 1.38 7.61
CA GLU A 203 -1.66 1.80 8.67
C GLU A 203 -0.35 1.02 8.60
N THR A 204 -0.43 -0.26 8.25
CA THR A 204 0.70 -1.19 8.28
C THR A 204 1.37 -1.34 6.92
N ILE A 205 2.66 -1.64 6.92
CA ILE A 205 3.42 -1.94 5.69
C ILE A 205 2.76 -3.05 4.87
N GLY A 206 2.20 -4.07 5.53
CA GLY A 206 1.49 -5.16 4.90
C GLY A 206 0.24 -4.71 4.12
N GLU A 207 -0.48 -3.69 4.60
CA GLU A 207 -1.64 -3.11 3.94
C GLU A 207 -1.22 -2.23 2.75
N PHE A 208 -0.20 -1.39 2.92
CA PHE A 208 0.41 -0.66 1.80
C PHE A 208 0.84 -1.63 0.69
N LEU A 209 1.48 -2.73 1.08
CA LEU A 209 1.94 -3.75 0.15
C LEU A 209 0.79 -4.49 -0.55
N ALA A 210 -0.28 -4.81 0.19
CA ALA A 210 -1.43 -5.53 -0.34
C ALA A 210 -2.26 -4.69 -1.31
N LEU A 211 -2.27 -3.36 -1.13
CA LEU A 211 -3.06 -2.41 -1.92
C LEU A 211 -2.26 -1.70 -3.01
N ASN A 212 -0.99 -2.09 -3.20
CA ASN A 212 -0.06 -1.45 -4.13
C ASN A 212 0.05 0.08 -3.90
N LEU A 213 0.00 0.50 -2.63
CA LEU A 213 0.19 1.88 -2.21
C LEU A 213 1.66 2.11 -1.87
N CYS A 214 2.23 3.24 -2.31
CA CYS A 214 3.57 3.66 -1.92
C CYS A 214 3.52 4.84 -0.93
N PRO A 215 4.09 4.67 0.28
CA PRO A 215 4.23 5.75 1.23
C PRO A 215 5.33 6.74 0.82
N VAL A 216 5.04 8.04 0.93
CA VAL A 216 5.98 9.16 0.80
C VAL A 216 6.43 9.59 2.19
N GLY A 217 7.73 9.76 2.39
CA GLY A 217 8.30 10.17 3.68
C GLY A 217 8.54 9.02 4.66
N LEU A 218 8.55 7.77 4.19
CA LEU A 218 8.94 6.63 5.01
C LEU A 218 10.46 6.58 5.19
N GLU A 219 10.95 6.79 6.41
CA GLU A 219 12.38 6.73 6.74
C GLU A 219 12.90 5.29 6.81
N ARG A 220 14.21 5.08 6.92
CA ARG A 220 14.76 3.75 7.15
C ARG A 220 14.33 3.26 8.55
N PRO A 221 13.89 2.00 8.72
CA PRO A 221 13.55 1.51 10.05
C PRO A 221 14.77 1.54 10.97
N ALA A 222 14.58 2.01 12.20
CA ALA A 222 15.59 2.00 13.26
C ALA A 222 15.81 0.58 13.85
N LEU A 223 16.05 -0.38 12.96
CA LEU A 223 16.31 -1.79 13.26
C LEU A 223 17.75 -2.15 12.88
N PRO A 224 18.38 -3.12 13.56
CA PRO A 224 19.64 -3.68 13.10
C PRO A 224 19.53 -4.19 11.65
N MET A 225 20.60 -4.07 10.86
CA MET A 225 20.60 -4.53 9.46
C MET A 225 20.26 -6.02 9.32
N SER A 226 20.64 -6.84 10.31
CA SER A 226 20.25 -8.27 10.35
C SER A 226 18.73 -8.45 10.41
N HIS A 227 18.02 -7.63 11.18
CA HIS A 227 16.55 -7.65 11.24
C HIS A 227 15.93 -7.12 9.94
N GLN A 228 16.52 -6.07 9.36
CA GLN A 228 16.10 -5.57 8.04
C GLN A 228 16.28 -6.65 6.95
N ALA A 229 17.35 -7.44 7.01
CA ALA A 229 17.57 -8.56 6.09
C ALA A 229 16.49 -9.64 6.23
N VAL A 230 16.10 -9.98 7.47
CA VAL A 230 14.97 -10.89 7.72
C VAL A 230 13.68 -10.33 7.11
N ASN A 231 13.39 -9.04 7.29
CA ASN A 231 12.21 -8.40 6.70
C ASN A 231 12.22 -8.45 5.17
N VAL A 232 13.36 -8.14 4.55
CA VAL A 232 13.51 -8.23 3.08
C VAL A 232 13.27 -9.66 2.62
N CYS A 233 13.84 -10.64 3.29
CA CYS A 233 13.63 -12.05 3.02
C CYS A 233 12.14 -12.42 3.09
N ASN A 234 11.50 -12.08 4.20
CA ASN A 234 10.13 -12.44 4.50
C ASN A 234 9.14 -11.81 3.50
N ASN A 235 9.38 -10.56 3.09
CA ASN A 235 8.58 -9.87 2.06
C ASN A 235 8.82 -10.45 0.65
N SER A 236 10.01 -10.98 0.39
CA SER A 236 10.40 -11.57 -0.90
C SER A 236 9.86 -12.99 -1.11
N LEU A 237 9.53 -13.68 -0.01
CA LEU A 237 8.96 -15.03 -0.03
C LEU A 237 7.45 -15.01 -0.36
N ALA A 238 6.98 -16.09 -1.00
CA ALA A 238 5.56 -16.26 -1.31
C ALA A 238 4.72 -16.53 -0.05
N MET A 239 5.30 -17.26 0.92
CA MET A 239 4.66 -17.60 2.19
C MET A 239 5.43 -16.92 3.32
N PRO A 240 4.90 -15.82 3.89
CA PRO A 240 5.56 -15.15 5.00
C PRO A 240 5.58 -16.03 6.25
N ALA A 241 6.66 -15.93 7.03
CA ALA A 241 6.84 -16.63 8.29
C ALA A 241 7.06 -15.61 9.43
N PRO A 242 6.77 -15.98 10.70
CA PRO A 242 7.09 -15.10 11.82
C PRO A 242 8.60 -14.91 11.96
N LEU A 243 9.04 -13.73 12.43
CA LEU A 243 10.46 -13.41 12.62
C LEU A 243 11.21 -14.45 13.46
N SER A 244 10.54 -15.04 14.45
CA SER A 244 11.09 -16.09 15.33
C SER A 244 11.46 -17.39 14.60
N ALA A 245 10.95 -17.61 13.39
CA ALA A 245 11.30 -18.77 12.57
C ALA A 245 12.62 -18.58 11.82
N PHE A 246 13.17 -17.37 11.81
CA PHE A 246 14.37 -17.04 11.04
C PHE A 246 15.64 -17.05 11.91
N ILE A 247 16.70 -17.58 11.32
CA ILE A 247 18.07 -17.49 11.81
C ILE A 247 18.84 -16.62 10.82
N VAL A 248 19.48 -15.57 11.31
CA VAL A 248 20.24 -14.64 10.48
C VAL A 248 21.72 -14.67 10.84
N GLY A 249 22.56 -14.93 9.85
CA GLY A 249 24.01 -14.93 9.98
C GLY A 249 24.64 -13.90 9.03
N PRO A 250 25.52 -13.00 9.50
CA PRO A 250 26.29 -12.16 8.60
C PRO A 250 27.28 -13.02 7.81
N ILE A 251 27.44 -12.70 6.53
CA ILE A 251 28.51 -13.26 5.69
C ILE A 251 29.61 -12.21 5.63
N THR A 252 30.83 -12.62 5.96
CA THR A 252 31.99 -11.72 6.00
C THR A 252 32.29 -11.16 4.61
N ALA A 253 32.51 -9.85 4.53
CA ALA A 253 32.73 -9.13 3.27
C ALA A 253 33.84 -9.73 2.36
N PRO A 254 34.98 -10.26 2.88
CA PRO A 254 36.02 -10.81 2.01
C PRO A 254 35.60 -12.10 1.27
N GLU A 255 34.54 -12.77 1.68
CA GLU A 255 34.22 -14.14 1.24
C GLU A 255 32.83 -14.29 0.63
N VAL A 256 32.00 -13.24 0.59
CA VAL A 256 30.60 -13.34 0.11
C VAL A 256 30.53 -13.95 -1.29
N ARG A 257 31.38 -13.51 -2.22
CA ARG A 257 31.38 -14.00 -3.60
C ARG A 257 31.75 -15.48 -3.68
N ARG A 258 32.76 -15.89 -2.91
CA ARG A 258 33.16 -17.29 -2.77
C ARG A 258 31.99 -18.11 -2.24
N TYR A 259 31.44 -17.71 -1.11
CA TYR A 259 30.32 -18.38 -0.48
C TYR A 259 29.10 -18.54 -1.43
N MET A 260 28.76 -17.50 -2.20
CA MET A 260 27.66 -17.58 -3.17
C MET A 260 27.95 -18.54 -4.33
N LEU A 261 29.19 -18.58 -4.84
CA LEU A 261 29.59 -19.51 -5.89
C LEU A 261 29.53 -20.97 -5.42
N GLU A 262 29.88 -21.24 -4.15
CA GLU A 262 29.69 -22.55 -3.52
C GLU A 262 28.20 -22.94 -3.53
N ARG A 263 27.28 -22.02 -3.24
CA ARG A 263 25.83 -22.29 -3.28
C ARG A 263 25.31 -22.57 -4.68
N VAL A 264 25.85 -21.89 -5.70
CA VAL A 264 25.53 -22.20 -7.10
C VAL A 264 25.99 -23.61 -7.44
N GLN A 265 27.22 -23.97 -7.07
CA GLN A 265 27.78 -25.31 -7.28
C GLN A 265 26.94 -26.39 -6.58
N ASP A 266 26.57 -26.18 -5.32
CA ASP A 266 25.72 -27.09 -4.54
C ASP A 266 24.36 -27.30 -5.22
N GLY A 267 23.74 -26.22 -5.70
CA GLY A 267 22.48 -26.28 -6.45
C GLY A 267 22.61 -27.08 -7.75
N MET A 268 23.69 -26.87 -8.51
CA MET A 268 23.95 -27.60 -9.75
C MET A 268 24.18 -29.10 -9.50
N ASN A 269 24.92 -29.43 -8.44
CA ASN A 269 25.16 -30.81 -8.00
C ASN A 269 23.85 -31.49 -7.59
N ALA A 270 23.02 -30.81 -6.78
CA ALA A 270 21.71 -31.31 -6.37
C ALA A 270 20.78 -31.55 -7.58
N ALA A 271 20.85 -30.68 -8.59
CA ALA A 271 20.10 -30.80 -9.85
C ALA A 271 20.72 -31.82 -10.83
N LYS A 272 21.88 -32.43 -10.51
CA LYS A 272 22.63 -33.34 -11.40
C LYS A 272 22.94 -32.72 -12.77
N THR A 273 23.17 -31.41 -12.80
CA THR A 273 23.45 -30.66 -14.02
C THR A 273 24.83 -31.04 -14.55
N LYS A 274 24.93 -31.40 -15.83
CA LYS A 274 26.21 -31.71 -16.51
C LYS A 274 26.56 -30.63 -17.51
N GLY A 275 27.85 -30.43 -17.76
CA GLY A 275 28.35 -29.59 -18.85
C GLY A 275 29.46 -28.63 -18.43
N ARG A 276 29.96 -27.86 -19.40
CA ARG A 276 31.13 -26.98 -19.25
C ARG A 276 31.06 -26.04 -18.04
N LEU A 277 29.88 -25.49 -17.74
CA LEU A 277 29.69 -24.61 -16.59
C LEU A 277 29.85 -25.34 -15.26
N ALA A 278 29.32 -26.57 -15.15
CA ALA A 278 29.46 -27.41 -13.97
C ALA A 278 30.94 -27.79 -13.77
N ASP A 279 31.63 -28.11 -14.86
CA ASP A 279 33.06 -28.44 -14.84
C ASP A 279 33.92 -27.23 -14.45
N GLN A 280 33.58 -26.03 -14.95
CA GLN A 280 34.23 -24.77 -14.59
C GLN A 280 34.05 -24.45 -13.10
N LEU A 281 32.85 -24.59 -12.55
CA LEU A 281 32.58 -24.39 -11.12
C LEU A 281 33.22 -25.49 -10.25
N ALA A 282 33.28 -26.74 -10.72
CA ALA A 282 34.02 -27.79 -10.03
C ALA A 282 35.52 -27.47 -9.93
N SER A 283 36.10 -26.92 -11.00
CA SER A 283 37.50 -26.44 -11.03
C SER A 283 37.73 -25.17 -10.20
N TRP A 284 36.67 -24.43 -9.87
CA TRP A 284 36.76 -23.18 -9.11
C TRP A 284 37.20 -23.36 -7.65
N SER A 285 36.98 -24.56 -7.08
CA SER A 285 37.61 -24.96 -5.81
C SER A 285 39.15 -24.84 -5.82
N VAL A 286 39.77 -24.63 -7.00
CA VAL A 286 41.21 -24.41 -7.22
C VAL A 286 41.56 -22.93 -7.48
N MET A 287 40.60 -22.00 -7.56
CA MET A 287 40.88 -20.57 -7.72
C MET A 287 41.63 -20.00 -6.51
N ARG A 288 42.82 -19.46 -6.75
CA ARG A 288 43.75 -19.02 -5.68
C ARG A 288 43.65 -17.55 -5.38
N THR A 289 43.10 -16.74 -6.29
CA THR A 289 43.12 -15.29 -6.20
C THR A 289 41.73 -14.69 -6.07
N LYS A 290 41.64 -13.51 -5.44
CA LYS A 290 40.38 -12.80 -5.25
C LYS A 290 39.82 -12.30 -6.59
N GLU A 291 40.69 -11.86 -7.48
CA GLU A 291 40.36 -11.29 -8.78
C GLU A 291 39.68 -12.31 -9.70
N GLU A 292 40.12 -13.57 -9.65
CA GLU A 292 39.50 -14.64 -10.43
C GLU A 292 38.10 -14.98 -9.90
N VAL A 293 37.93 -15.02 -8.57
CA VAL A 293 36.62 -15.21 -7.91
C VAL A 293 35.66 -14.08 -8.28
N ASP A 294 36.16 -12.85 -8.22
CA ASP A 294 35.42 -11.64 -8.54
C ASP A 294 34.95 -11.65 -10.00
N LYS A 295 35.84 -11.98 -10.93
CA LYS A 295 35.50 -12.06 -12.35
C LYS A 295 34.46 -13.14 -12.64
N LEU A 296 34.64 -14.35 -12.11
CA LEU A 296 33.68 -15.44 -12.32
C LEU A 296 32.29 -15.07 -11.78
N TYR A 297 32.24 -14.43 -10.62
CA TYR A 297 30.98 -13.96 -10.04
C TYR A 297 30.21 -13.03 -10.99
N GLU A 298 30.90 -12.02 -11.52
CA GLU A 298 30.30 -11.06 -12.46
C GLU A 298 29.92 -11.73 -13.80
N ASP A 299 30.78 -12.62 -14.32
CA ASP A 299 30.51 -13.36 -15.57
C ASP A 299 29.25 -14.22 -15.45
N LEU A 300 29.05 -14.91 -14.32
CA LEU A 300 27.86 -15.73 -14.08
C LEU A 300 26.61 -14.88 -13.88
N ARG A 301 26.71 -13.76 -13.16
CA ARG A 301 25.59 -12.82 -13.01
C ARG A 301 25.19 -12.25 -14.37
N ALA A 302 26.15 -11.86 -15.20
CA ALA A 302 25.91 -11.39 -16.57
C ALA A 302 25.30 -12.48 -17.47
N ALA A 303 25.63 -13.75 -17.21
CA ALA A 303 25.02 -14.90 -17.88
C ALA A 303 23.61 -15.26 -17.37
N GLY A 304 23.06 -14.51 -16.41
CA GLY A 304 21.69 -14.70 -15.90
C GLY A 304 21.58 -15.68 -14.73
N VAL A 305 22.69 -16.08 -14.11
CA VAL A 305 22.64 -16.79 -12.83
C VAL A 305 22.12 -15.85 -11.75
N ALA A 306 21.18 -16.31 -10.92
CA ALA A 306 20.57 -15.53 -9.85
C ALA A 306 21.54 -15.27 -8.68
N LEU A 307 22.52 -14.41 -8.94
CA LEU A 307 23.49 -13.89 -7.97
C LEU A 307 23.15 -12.43 -7.63
N PRO A 308 23.12 -12.04 -6.34
CA PRO A 308 22.76 -10.70 -5.93
C PRO A 308 23.87 -9.69 -6.29
N GLU A 309 23.54 -8.43 -6.51
CA GLU A 309 24.55 -7.38 -6.40
C GLU A 309 25.01 -7.24 -4.95
N LEU A 310 26.31 -7.17 -4.73
CA LEU A 310 26.84 -6.91 -3.40
C LEU A 310 26.93 -5.40 -3.16
N VAL A 311 25.87 -4.85 -2.55
CA VAL A 311 25.73 -3.41 -2.30
C VAL A 311 26.15 -2.99 -0.89
N GLY A 312 26.49 -3.96 -0.03
CA GLY A 312 26.96 -3.71 1.34
C GLY A 312 26.99 -4.99 2.19
N PRO A 313 26.78 -4.89 3.52
CA PRO A 313 26.68 -6.05 4.40
C PRO A 313 25.70 -7.08 3.86
N THR A 314 26.14 -8.34 3.84
CA THR A 314 25.38 -9.45 3.27
C THR A 314 25.04 -10.46 4.35
N PHE A 315 23.81 -10.95 4.33
CA PHE A 315 23.25 -11.84 5.34
C PHE A 315 22.70 -13.10 4.69
N GLU A 316 22.98 -14.24 5.32
CA GLU A 316 22.23 -15.47 5.11
C GLU A 316 21.04 -15.49 6.06
N VAL A 317 19.85 -15.62 5.50
CA VAL A 317 18.61 -15.74 6.27
C VAL A 317 18.08 -17.15 6.05
N SER A 318 18.15 -17.95 7.11
CA SER A 318 17.65 -19.32 7.13
C SER A 318 16.30 -19.42 7.81
N LEU A 319 15.43 -20.29 7.33
CA LEU A 319 14.13 -20.56 7.91
C LEU A 319 14.15 -21.94 8.58
N ASN A 320 13.69 -22.01 9.83
CA ASN A 320 13.47 -23.25 10.53
C ASN A 320 12.05 -23.77 10.22
N GLN A 321 11.95 -24.75 9.33
CA GLN A 321 10.69 -25.42 9.00
C GLN A 321 10.67 -26.83 9.61
N ALA A 322 9.80 -27.05 10.59
CA ALA A 322 9.62 -28.35 11.24
C ALA A 322 10.95 -28.97 11.76
N GLY A 323 11.81 -28.15 12.36
CA GLY A 323 13.10 -28.58 12.91
C GLY A 323 14.22 -28.72 11.87
N ARG A 324 13.96 -28.43 10.59
CA ARG A 324 14.99 -28.37 9.54
C ARG A 324 15.30 -26.92 9.21
N VAL A 325 16.55 -26.53 9.44
CA VAL A 325 17.06 -25.22 9.04
C VAL A 325 17.53 -25.32 7.60
N ARG A 326 16.97 -24.49 6.72
CA ARG A 326 17.46 -24.30 5.36
C ARG A 326 17.63 -22.82 5.10
N ALA A 327 18.70 -22.45 4.39
CA ALA A 327 18.82 -21.10 3.84
C ALA A 327 17.56 -20.81 3.02
N ALA A 328 16.90 -19.69 3.31
CA ALA A 328 15.70 -19.25 2.61
C ALA A 328 16.07 -18.17 1.60
N CYS A 329 16.98 -17.27 1.96
CA CYS A 329 17.49 -16.25 1.06
C CYS A 329 18.85 -15.68 1.49
N TYR A 330 19.47 -14.96 0.56
CA TYR A 330 20.66 -14.15 0.78
C TYR A 330 20.32 -12.70 0.47
N VAL A 331 20.64 -11.79 1.39
CA VAL A 331 20.28 -10.37 1.28
C VAL A 331 21.52 -9.49 1.42
N SER A 332 21.80 -8.64 0.44
CA SER A 332 22.84 -7.60 0.52
C SER A 332 22.17 -6.24 0.67
N LEU A 333 22.51 -5.50 1.74
CA LEU A 333 21.88 -4.22 2.09
C LEU A 333 22.88 -3.07 1.95
N SER A 334 22.48 -1.96 1.31
CA SER A 334 23.26 -0.72 1.39
C SER A 334 23.17 -0.12 2.80
N ALA A 335 24.27 0.44 3.30
CA ALA A 335 24.34 1.15 4.57
C ALA A 335 23.73 2.55 4.50
N THR A 336 23.79 3.19 3.34
CA THR A 336 23.45 4.61 3.17
C THR A 336 22.14 4.83 2.41
N ASP A 337 21.74 3.87 1.57
CA ASP A 337 20.56 3.99 0.71
C ASP A 337 19.53 2.89 1.05
N PRO A 338 18.38 3.24 1.65
CA PRO A 338 17.36 2.27 2.03
C PRO A 338 16.62 1.64 0.83
N ASP A 339 16.71 2.21 -0.37
CA ASP A 339 16.10 1.62 -1.57
C ASP A 339 17.07 0.68 -2.31
N ARG A 340 18.36 0.70 -1.95
CA ARG A 340 19.39 -0.14 -2.56
C ARG A 340 19.68 -1.39 -1.72
N TYR A 341 19.09 -2.50 -2.12
CA TYR A 341 19.41 -3.84 -1.63
C TYR A 341 19.14 -4.87 -2.72
N GLU A 342 19.75 -6.04 -2.59
CA GLU A 342 19.50 -7.19 -3.44
C GLU A 342 19.17 -8.42 -2.62
N VAL A 343 18.35 -9.29 -3.20
CA VAL A 343 17.87 -10.51 -2.57
C VAL A 343 17.78 -11.64 -3.59
N VAL A 344 18.33 -12.79 -3.24
CA VAL A 344 18.15 -14.05 -3.98
C VAL A 344 17.64 -15.12 -3.04
N LEU A 345 16.78 -15.99 -3.54
CA LEU A 345 16.19 -17.08 -2.77
C LEU A 345 16.96 -18.37 -3.00
N GLN A 346 17.07 -19.19 -1.96
CA GLN A 346 17.59 -20.54 -2.09
C GLN A 346 16.43 -21.51 -2.33
N GLY A 347 16.38 -22.10 -3.52
CA GLY A 347 15.43 -23.15 -3.89
C GLY A 347 16.07 -24.54 -3.90
N GLU A 348 15.27 -25.55 -4.24
CA GLU A 348 15.72 -26.95 -4.36
C GLU A 348 16.74 -27.17 -5.48
N ARG A 349 16.71 -26.32 -6.51
CA ARG A 349 17.60 -26.37 -7.68
C ARG A 349 18.74 -25.34 -7.61
N GLY A 350 18.98 -24.75 -6.45
CA GLY A 350 19.96 -23.66 -6.27
C GLY A 350 19.32 -22.30 -6.11
N LEU A 351 20.08 -21.25 -6.40
CA LEU A 351 19.66 -19.87 -6.26
C LEU A 351 18.63 -19.48 -7.33
N ALA A 352 17.65 -18.67 -6.94
CA ALA A 352 16.60 -18.15 -7.80
C ALA A 352 16.28 -16.69 -7.46
N GLU A 353 15.66 -15.98 -8.40
CA GLU A 353 15.13 -14.65 -8.13
C GLU A 353 14.04 -14.69 -7.04
N ALA A 354 13.85 -13.55 -6.35
CA ALA A 354 12.75 -13.36 -5.43
C ALA A 354 11.38 -13.60 -6.09
N VAL A 355 10.53 -14.40 -5.44
CA VAL A 355 9.16 -14.64 -5.88
C VAL A 355 8.36 -13.34 -5.89
N ARG A 356 8.55 -12.52 -4.85
CA ARG A 356 7.97 -11.18 -4.76
C ARG A 356 9.08 -10.15 -4.94
N LYS A 357 8.99 -9.38 -6.02
CA LYS A 357 9.91 -8.26 -6.25
C LYS A 357 9.42 -7.03 -5.51
N PRO A 358 10.31 -6.27 -4.87
CA PRO A 358 9.93 -5.02 -4.27
C PRO A 358 9.53 -4.01 -5.35
N PRO A 359 8.58 -3.12 -5.04
CA PRO A 359 8.19 -2.04 -5.94
C PRO A 359 9.37 -1.11 -6.22
N ALA A 360 9.60 -0.71 -7.47
CA ALA A 360 10.75 0.13 -7.81
C ALA A 360 10.81 1.46 -7.03
N ASN A 361 9.65 2.08 -6.79
CA ASN A 361 9.52 3.34 -6.06
C ASN A 361 9.33 3.18 -4.54
N ALA A 362 9.10 1.96 -4.06
CA ALA A 362 8.79 1.69 -2.65
C ALA A 362 9.66 0.56 -2.09
N ARG A 363 10.88 0.38 -2.62
CA ARG A 363 11.77 -0.74 -2.27
C ARG A 363 12.01 -0.79 -0.77
N ARG A 364 12.24 0.36 -0.14
CA ARG A 364 12.43 0.48 1.31
C ARG A 364 11.34 -0.16 2.16
N MET A 365 10.10 -0.32 1.68
CA MET A 365 9.03 -0.97 2.45
C MET A 365 9.39 -2.40 2.86
N PHE A 366 10.19 -3.12 2.06
CA PHE A 366 10.63 -4.47 2.39
C PHE A 366 11.61 -4.52 3.56
N LEU A 367 12.20 -3.39 3.97
CA LEU A 367 13.05 -3.31 5.16
C LEU A 367 12.23 -3.43 6.46
N PHE A 368 10.90 -3.30 6.39
CA PHE A 368 10.00 -3.32 7.52
C PHE A 368 9.28 -4.66 7.67
N ASP A 369 8.90 -4.98 8.91
CA ASP A 369 7.94 -6.04 9.17
C ASP A 369 6.57 -5.64 8.59
N ARG A 370 5.80 -6.60 8.07
CA ARG A 370 4.48 -6.33 7.48
C ARG A 370 3.48 -5.77 8.48
N LEU A 371 3.66 -6.04 9.77
CA LEU A 371 2.82 -5.53 10.85
C LEU A 371 3.35 -4.19 11.40
N ALA A 372 4.50 -3.71 10.91
CA ALA A 372 5.01 -2.40 11.31
C ALA A 372 4.04 -1.31 10.87
N VAL A 373 3.66 -0.46 11.81
CA VAL A 373 2.79 0.70 11.56
C VAL A 373 3.62 1.79 10.90
N ALA A 374 3.34 2.06 9.63
CA ALA A 374 3.96 3.13 8.85
C ALA A 374 3.18 4.44 8.95
N ASN A 375 1.86 4.35 9.13
CA ASN A 375 0.96 5.49 9.14
C ASN A 375 -0.01 5.38 10.32
N GLN A 376 0.39 5.89 11.48
CA GLN A 376 -0.39 5.76 12.70
C GLN A 376 -1.74 6.47 12.58
N ARG A 377 -2.80 5.81 13.09
CA ARG A 377 -4.03 6.51 13.47
C ARG A 377 -3.69 7.60 14.49
N PRO A 378 -4.28 8.80 14.43
CA PRO A 378 -4.30 9.64 15.60
C PRO A 378 -4.93 8.86 16.76
N SER A 379 -4.39 9.02 17.97
CA SER A 379 -5.04 8.54 19.19
C SER A 379 -6.50 8.99 19.17
N SER A 380 -7.37 8.16 19.71
CA SER A 380 -8.83 8.31 19.71
C SER A 380 -9.39 9.56 20.40
N ASP A 381 -8.58 10.58 20.68
CA ASP A 381 -8.98 11.86 21.29
C ASP A 381 -9.90 12.69 20.37
N LEU A 382 -10.14 12.26 19.13
CA LEU A 382 -11.17 12.82 18.26
C LEU A 382 -12.61 12.49 18.68
N ARG A 383 -12.83 11.53 19.59
CA ARG A 383 -14.15 11.41 20.24
C ARG A 383 -14.48 12.63 21.11
N ASP A 384 -13.48 13.28 21.70
CA ASP A 384 -13.70 14.47 22.52
C ASP A 384 -13.90 15.74 21.69
N VAL A 385 -13.31 15.82 20.50
CA VAL A 385 -13.48 16.99 19.61
C VAL A 385 -14.89 17.07 19.00
N ILE A 386 -15.55 15.93 18.75
CA ILE A 386 -16.90 15.90 18.17
C ILE A 386 -17.99 15.92 19.26
N LEU A 387 -17.68 15.50 20.50
CA LEU A 387 -18.63 15.48 21.61
C LEU A 387 -18.59 16.73 22.50
N GLN A 388 -17.49 17.50 22.54
CA GLN A 388 -17.46 18.77 23.27
C GLN A 388 -18.32 19.87 22.62
N ASP A 389 -18.50 19.85 21.28
CA ASP A 389 -19.36 20.82 20.57
C ASP A 389 -20.87 20.60 20.82
N LYS A 390 -21.28 19.47 21.42
CA LYS A 390 -22.69 19.20 21.77
C LYS A 390 -23.02 19.33 23.26
N ALA A 391 -22.02 19.54 24.11
CA ALA A 391 -22.23 19.67 25.56
C ALA A 391 -22.36 21.13 26.04
N GLY A 392 -22.18 22.11 25.15
CA GLY A 392 -22.16 23.54 25.51
C GLY A 392 -23.53 24.23 25.68
N ASP A 393 -24.65 23.59 25.30
CA ASP A 393 -25.93 24.33 25.15
C ASP A 393 -27.16 23.66 25.78
N ARG A 394 -26.98 23.08 26.98
CA ARG A 394 -28.10 22.74 27.88
C ARG A 394 -27.76 23.05 29.33
N GLN A 395 -27.82 24.33 29.69
CA GLN A 395 -28.09 24.73 31.09
C GLN A 395 -29.57 24.47 31.37
N GLY A 396 -29.88 23.26 31.86
CA GLY A 396 -31.15 22.94 32.52
C GLY A 396 -30.96 22.91 34.03
N ALA A 397 -31.81 23.64 34.74
CA ALA A 397 -31.80 23.88 36.18
C ALA A 397 -31.69 22.59 37.05
N PRO A 398 -31.08 22.68 38.25
CA PRO A 398 -30.96 21.54 39.15
C PRO A 398 -32.30 21.18 39.79
N LEU A 399 -32.74 19.93 39.63
CA LEU A 399 -33.85 19.36 40.38
C LEU A 399 -33.41 19.06 41.82
N SER A 400 -34.14 19.65 42.77
CA SER A 400 -33.94 19.47 44.20
C SER A 400 -34.18 18.03 44.65
N SER A 401 -33.31 17.54 45.54
CA SER A 401 -33.46 16.29 46.27
C SER A 401 -34.74 16.28 47.13
N GLY A 402 -35.73 15.52 46.69
CA GLY A 402 -36.92 15.19 47.49
C GLY A 402 -36.60 14.10 48.51
N VAL A 403 -36.87 14.43 49.77
CA VAL A 403 -36.80 13.59 50.96
C VAL A 403 -37.78 12.40 50.84
N VAL A 404 -37.30 11.19 51.15
CA VAL A 404 -38.11 9.98 51.31
C VAL A 404 -38.57 9.89 52.77
N PRO A 405 -39.88 9.89 53.09
CA PRO A 405 -40.36 9.64 54.45
C PRO A 405 -40.40 8.13 54.73
N GLY A 406 -39.83 7.76 55.89
CA GLY A 406 -39.84 6.40 56.42
C GLY A 406 -41.25 5.92 56.79
N ARG A 407 -41.48 4.63 56.56
CA ARG A 407 -42.68 3.91 56.97
C ARG A 407 -42.36 3.21 58.29
N ALA A 408 -43.10 3.56 59.34
CA ALA A 408 -43.04 2.94 60.65
C ALA A 408 -43.94 1.69 60.70
N ASP A 409 -43.47 0.68 61.41
CA ASP A 409 -44.21 -0.52 61.81
C ASP A 409 -45.11 -0.23 63.02
N ALA A 410 -46.32 -0.81 62.97
CA ALA A 410 -47.14 -1.30 64.08
C ALA A 410 -48.19 -2.23 63.41
N GLY A 411 -48.39 -3.50 63.78
CA GLY A 411 -48.38 -4.06 65.13
C GLY A 411 -49.83 -4.16 65.61
N ASP A 412 -50.54 -5.19 65.14
CA ASP A 412 -51.57 -5.97 65.86
C ASP A 412 -51.86 -7.27 65.09
#